data_AF-A0A0Q8QBA0-F1
#
_entry.id   AF-A0A0Q8QBA0-F1
#
_cell.length_a   1.000
_cell.length_b   1.000
_cell.length_c   1.000
_cell.angle_alpha   90.00
_cell.angle_beta   90.00
_cell.angle_gamma   90.00
#
_symmetry.space_group_name_H-M   'P 1'
#
loop_
_entity.id
_entity.type
_entity.pdbx_description
1 polymer ?
#
loop_
_entity_poly.entity_id
_entity_poly.type
_entity_poly.pdbx_seq_one_letter_code
_entity_poly.pdbx_strand_id
1 'polypeptide(L)'
;MARPYSNDLRDRVAAAVIAGRSCREVAQTFGVSVASAVKWSQRLRATGTAASGKMGGHRKMLLEPHRDLVLARLAASPDMTMRMLVADLAEHGVVTSTVSVWRLVRSAGITFKKNSVRRRARAACDSAKAGAVAKISRPA
;
A
#
# COMPACT_ATOMS: atom_id res chain seq x y z
N MET A 1 11.83 7.98 12.72
CA MET A 1 11.19 7.99 14.05
C MET A 1 10.23 9.17 14.14
N ALA A 2 8.91 8.93 14.04
CA ALA A 2 7.90 9.99 14.13
C ALA A 2 7.04 9.72 15.38
N ARG A 3 7.58 10.04 16.56
CA ARG A 3 6.82 9.98 17.82
C ARG A 3 6.33 11.39 18.16
N PRO A 4 5.05 11.60 18.45
CA PRO A 4 4.58 12.89 18.91
C PRO A 4 5.09 13.16 20.32
N TYR A 5 5.23 14.44 20.66
CA TYR A 5 5.41 14.88 22.05
C TYR A 5 4.25 14.38 22.94
N SER A 6 4.52 14.23 24.23
CA SER A 6 3.50 13.81 25.21
C SER A 6 2.31 14.76 25.19
N ASN A 7 1.10 14.23 25.41
CA ASN A 7 -0.12 15.04 25.43
C ASN A 7 -0.06 16.08 26.56
N ASP A 8 0.45 15.69 27.73
CA ASP A 8 0.63 16.59 28.87
C ASP A 8 1.48 17.84 28.54
N LEU A 9 2.62 17.67 27.82
CA LEU A 9 3.42 18.82 27.39
C LEU A 9 2.62 19.74 26.45
N ARG A 10 1.85 19.15 25.54
CA ARG A 10 1.06 19.88 24.55
C ARG A 10 -0.07 20.66 25.19
N ASP A 11 -0.76 20.03 26.15
CA ASP A 11 -1.86 20.65 26.88
C ASP A 11 -1.36 21.80 27.76
N ARG A 12 -0.23 21.63 28.48
CA ARG A 12 0.38 22.70 29.27
C ARG A 12 0.82 23.90 28.42
N VAL A 13 1.48 23.64 27.28
CA VAL A 13 1.90 24.69 26.34
C VAL A 13 0.69 25.41 25.74
N ALA A 14 -0.32 24.67 25.30
CA ALA A 14 -1.51 25.27 24.69
C ALA A 14 -2.34 26.07 25.71
N ALA A 15 -2.47 25.58 26.95
CA ALA A 15 -3.13 26.30 28.03
C ALA A 15 -2.40 27.62 28.38
N ALA A 16 -1.07 27.60 28.45
CA ALA A 16 -0.28 28.80 28.73
C ALA A 16 -0.44 29.89 27.64
N VAL A 17 -0.57 29.49 26.37
CA VAL A 17 -0.84 30.42 25.26
C VAL A 17 -2.28 30.96 25.32
N ILE A 18 -3.26 30.14 25.69
CA ILE A 18 -4.65 30.59 25.86
C ILE A 18 -4.79 31.53 27.07
N ALA A 19 -4.01 31.32 28.12
CA ALA A 19 -3.94 32.20 29.29
C ALA A 19 -3.30 33.59 28.99
N GLY A 20 -2.92 33.86 27.74
CA GLY A 20 -2.47 35.19 27.29
C GLY A 20 -0.96 35.36 27.17
N ARG A 21 -0.14 34.35 27.48
CA ARG A 21 1.31 34.42 27.25
C ARG A 21 1.64 34.32 25.76
N SER A 22 2.72 34.97 25.35
CA SER A 22 3.13 34.93 23.94
C SER A 22 3.62 33.54 23.54
N CYS A 23 3.38 33.13 22.29
CA CYS A 23 3.86 31.83 21.80
C CYS A 23 5.39 31.69 21.90
N ARG A 24 6.14 32.80 21.77
CA ARG A 24 7.60 32.80 21.82
C ARG A 24 8.12 32.57 23.24
N GLU A 25 7.53 33.23 24.22
CA GLU A 25 7.85 33.08 25.64
C GLU A 25 7.54 31.66 26.15
N VAL A 26 6.36 31.13 25.79
CA VAL A 26 5.96 29.77 26.15
C VAL A 26 6.90 28.75 25.49
N ALA A 27 7.23 28.92 24.21
CA ALA A 27 8.16 28.05 23.51
C ALA A 27 9.54 27.99 24.20
N GLN A 28 10.06 29.14 24.63
CA GLN A 28 11.32 29.23 25.38
C GLN A 28 11.24 28.55 26.75
N THR A 29 10.14 28.77 27.48
CA THR A 29 9.93 28.18 28.83
C THR A 29 9.86 26.65 28.79
N PHE A 30 9.18 26.09 27.78
CA PHE A 30 8.97 24.65 27.65
C PHE A 30 10.00 23.95 26.77
N GLY A 31 10.97 24.67 26.19
CA GLY A 31 12.00 24.11 25.32
C GLY A 31 11.45 23.51 24.02
N VAL A 32 10.39 24.09 23.47
CA VAL A 32 9.75 23.62 22.22
C VAL A 32 9.89 24.66 21.11
N SER A 33 9.71 24.26 19.85
CA SER A 33 9.71 25.23 18.75
C SER A 33 8.47 26.12 18.80
N VAL A 34 8.62 27.40 18.41
CA VAL A 34 7.52 28.37 18.35
C VAL A 34 6.37 27.87 17.47
N ALA A 35 6.70 27.24 16.33
CA ALA A 35 5.70 26.65 15.45
C ALA A 35 4.87 25.54 16.12
N SER A 36 5.46 24.77 17.05
CA SER A 36 4.74 23.74 17.79
C SER A 36 3.74 24.35 18.77
N ALA A 37 4.15 25.37 19.53
CA ALA A 37 3.27 26.11 20.43
C ALA A 37 2.08 26.74 19.69
N VAL A 38 2.32 27.32 18.51
CA VAL A 38 1.26 27.84 17.63
C VAL A 38 0.31 26.74 17.18
N LYS A 39 0.82 25.61 16.68
CA LYS A 39 -0.03 24.49 16.21
C LYS A 39 -0.87 23.89 17.33
N TRP A 40 -0.32 23.75 18.54
CA TRP A 40 -1.05 23.17 19.67
C TRP A 40 -2.14 24.11 20.20
N SER A 41 -1.87 25.41 20.29
CA SER A 41 -2.88 26.41 20.67
C SER A 41 -4.00 26.55 19.63
N GLN A 42 -3.68 26.54 18.33
CA GLN A 42 -4.67 26.52 17.25
C GLN A 42 -5.58 25.29 17.34
N ARG A 43 -4.99 24.12 17.59
CA ARG A 43 -5.76 22.88 17.74
C ARG A 43 -6.67 22.89 18.95
N LEU A 44 -6.17 23.38 20.08
CA LEU A 44 -6.95 23.51 21.31
C LEU A 44 -8.17 24.43 21.09
N ARG A 45 -8.01 25.54 20.37
CA ARG A 45 -9.13 26.42 19.99
C ARG A 45 -10.12 25.77 19.03
N ALA A 46 -9.66 24.97 18.08
CA ALA A 46 -10.51 24.35 17.07
C ALA A 46 -11.27 23.10 17.56
N THR A 47 -10.67 22.31 18.45
CA THR A 47 -11.17 20.97 18.81
C THR A 47 -11.31 20.74 20.32
N GLY A 48 -10.93 21.71 21.16
CA GLY A 48 -10.98 21.58 22.62
C GLY A 48 -9.85 20.73 23.23
N THR A 49 -8.94 20.18 22.42
CA THR A 49 -7.80 19.39 22.92
C THR A 49 -6.51 19.73 22.16
N ALA A 50 -5.35 19.71 22.84
CA ALA A 50 -4.04 19.84 22.18
C ALA A 50 -3.39 18.46 21.88
N ALA A 51 -4.09 17.38 22.22
CA ALA A 51 -3.67 16.00 22.03
C ALA A 51 -3.24 15.72 20.58
N SER A 52 -2.33 14.77 20.39
CA SER A 52 -1.97 14.29 19.05
C SER A 52 -3.15 13.61 18.37
N GLY A 53 -3.22 13.75 17.04
CA GLY A 53 -4.21 13.00 16.26
C GLY A 53 -3.77 11.56 16.17
N LYS A 54 -4.68 10.66 15.81
CA LYS A 54 -4.31 9.27 15.52
C LYS A 54 -3.19 9.27 14.46
N MET A 55 -1.98 8.92 14.89
CA MET A 55 -0.82 8.83 14.01
C MET A 55 -0.82 7.45 13.37
N GLY A 56 -0.79 7.42 12.05
CA GLY A 56 -0.88 6.19 11.28
C GLY A 56 -2.29 5.57 11.31
N GLY A 57 -2.43 4.49 10.56
CA GLY A 57 -3.67 3.77 10.37
C GLY A 57 -3.72 3.14 8.99
N HIS A 58 -4.36 1.97 8.88
CA HIS A 58 -4.65 1.37 7.60
C HIS A 58 -5.86 2.08 6.98
N ARG A 59 -5.71 2.59 5.76
CA ARG A 59 -6.86 3.11 4.99
C ARG A 59 -7.81 1.94 4.78
N LYS A 60 -9.07 2.07 5.23
CA LYS A 60 -10.10 1.04 5.01
C LYS A 60 -10.14 0.69 3.52
N MET A 61 -10.14 -0.60 3.19
CA MET A 61 -10.29 -1.01 1.80
C MET A 61 -11.69 -0.60 1.35
N LEU A 62 -11.79 0.25 0.33
CA LEU A 62 -13.09 0.71 -0.17
C LEU A 62 -13.94 -0.45 -0.72
N LEU A 63 -13.29 -1.58 -1.02
CA LEU A 63 -13.91 -2.79 -1.54
C LEU A 63 -14.41 -3.74 -0.44
N GLU A 64 -14.22 -3.43 0.86
CA GLU A 64 -14.69 -4.27 1.96
C GLU A 64 -16.20 -4.60 1.89
N PRO A 65 -17.10 -3.65 1.54
CA PRO A 65 -18.53 -3.96 1.40
C PRO A 65 -18.85 -4.93 0.27
N HIS A 66 -17.99 -5.01 -0.76
CA HIS A 66 -18.14 -5.90 -1.91
C HIS A 66 -17.29 -7.16 -1.78
N ARG A 67 -16.73 -7.42 -0.59
CA ARG A 67 -15.86 -8.56 -0.33
C ARG A 67 -16.54 -9.88 -0.69
N ASP A 68 -17.77 -10.06 -0.26
CA ASP A 68 -18.49 -11.33 -0.45
C ASP A 68 -18.85 -11.56 -1.93
N LEU A 69 -19.17 -10.50 -2.67
CA LEU A 69 -19.40 -10.58 -4.12
C LEU A 69 -18.13 -11.01 -4.86
N VAL A 70 -16.98 -10.43 -4.50
CA VAL A 70 -15.68 -10.79 -5.09
C VAL A 70 -15.32 -12.25 -4.79
N LEU A 71 -15.54 -12.70 -3.55
CA LEU A 71 -15.24 -14.07 -3.15
C LEU A 71 -16.17 -15.08 -3.80
N ALA A 72 -17.47 -14.77 -3.92
CA ALA A 72 -18.43 -15.61 -4.62
C ALA A 72 -18.06 -15.77 -6.11
N ARG A 73 -17.61 -14.69 -6.75
CA ARG A 73 -17.19 -14.72 -8.16
C ARG A 73 -15.92 -15.55 -8.37
N LEU A 74 -14.94 -15.42 -7.47
CA LEU A 74 -13.73 -16.24 -7.50
C LEU A 74 -13.99 -17.72 -7.20
N ALA A 75 -14.95 -18.03 -6.32
CA ALA A 75 -15.37 -19.40 -6.07
C ALA A 75 -16.06 -20.03 -7.30
N ALA A 76 -16.87 -19.25 -8.02
CA ALA A 76 -17.54 -19.69 -9.24
C ALA A 76 -16.57 -19.82 -10.43
N SER A 77 -15.49 -19.04 -10.48
CA SER A 77 -14.53 -19.02 -11.59
C SER A 77 -13.10 -18.78 -11.09
N PRO A 78 -12.39 -19.84 -10.66
CA PRO A 78 -11.06 -19.72 -10.06
C PRO A 78 -9.96 -19.31 -11.05
N ASP A 79 -10.17 -19.53 -12.35
CA ASP A 79 -9.22 -19.19 -13.41
C ASP A 79 -9.31 -17.72 -13.87
N MET A 80 -10.23 -16.94 -13.29
CA MET A 80 -10.45 -15.55 -13.68
C MET A 80 -9.26 -14.66 -13.27
N THR A 81 -8.76 -13.87 -14.22
CA THR A 81 -7.67 -12.93 -13.93
C THR A 81 -8.19 -11.74 -13.11
N MET A 82 -7.30 -11.12 -12.32
CA MET A 82 -7.66 -9.93 -11.53
C MET A 82 -8.16 -8.76 -12.39
N ARG A 83 -7.72 -8.66 -13.66
CA ARG A 83 -8.20 -7.64 -14.61
C ARG A 83 -9.63 -7.91 -15.06
N MET A 84 -9.97 -9.18 -15.30
CA MET A 84 -11.35 -9.57 -15.64
C MET A 84 -12.29 -9.32 -14.47
N LEU A 85 -11.84 -9.60 -13.24
CA LEU A 85 -12.62 -9.32 -12.04
C LEU A 85 -12.87 -7.80 -11.85
N VAL A 86 -11.91 -6.95 -12.22
CA VAL A 86 -12.14 -5.49 -12.24
C VAL A 86 -13.19 -5.08 -13.28
N ALA A 87 -13.18 -5.70 -14.46
CA ALA A 87 -14.17 -5.41 -15.51
C ALA A 87 -15.58 -5.86 -15.09
N ASP A 88 -15.70 -7.06 -14.52
CA ASP A 88 -16.95 -7.60 -13.97
C ASP A 88 -17.50 -6.70 -12.85
N LEU A 89 -16.63 -6.24 -11.94
CA LEU A 89 -17.01 -5.28 -10.90
C LEU A 89 -17.45 -3.92 -11.47
N ALA A 90 -16.85 -3.47 -12.57
CA ALA A 90 -17.24 -2.22 -13.23
C ALA A 90 -18.63 -2.33 -13.89
N GLU A 91 -18.99 -3.49 -14.45
CA GLU A 91 -20.34 -3.77 -14.96
C GLU A 91 -21.39 -3.72 -13.83
N HIS A 92 -21.01 -4.11 -12.62
CA HIS A 92 -21.83 -3.98 -11.42
C HIS A 92 -21.78 -2.60 -10.74
N GLY A 93 -21.19 -1.58 -11.40
CA GLY A 93 -21.14 -0.20 -10.91
C GLY A 93 -20.04 0.09 -9.89
N VAL A 94 -19.12 -0.85 -9.65
CA VAL A 94 -18.06 -0.73 -8.65
C VAL A 94 -16.72 -0.44 -9.33
N VAL A 95 -16.41 0.84 -9.52
CA VAL A 95 -15.15 1.28 -10.14
C VAL A 95 -13.97 1.04 -9.19
N THR A 96 -13.13 0.05 -9.50
CA THR A 96 -12.00 -0.36 -8.64
C THR A 96 -10.72 -0.58 -9.46
N SER A 97 -9.57 -0.48 -8.81
CA SER A 97 -8.28 -0.81 -9.42
C SER A 97 -7.87 -2.27 -9.17
N THR A 98 -7.07 -2.83 -10.08
CA THR A 98 -6.51 -4.19 -9.94
C THR A 98 -5.77 -4.40 -8.63
N VAL A 99 -5.07 -3.37 -8.12
CA VAL A 99 -4.33 -3.43 -6.86
C VAL A 99 -5.28 -3.54 -5.66
N SER A 100 -6.41 -2.82 -5.69
CA SER A 100 -7.42 -2.90 -4.62
C SER A 100 -8.07 -4.28 -4.57
N VAL A 101 -8.41 -4.86 -5.73
CA VAL A 101 -8.93 -6.23 -5.83
C VAL A 101 -7.90 -7.23 -5.31
N TRP A 102 -6.64 -7.14 -5.75
CA TRP A 102 -5.57 -8.03 -5.28
C TRP A 102 -5.35 -7.95 -3.77
N ARG A 103 -5.39 -6.75 -3.18
CA ARG A 103 -5.27 -6.55 -1.74
C ARG A 103 -6.40 -7.23 -0.96
N LEU A 104 -7.63 -7.17 -1.47
CA LEU A 104 -8.79 -7.85 -0.89
C LEU A 104 -8.69 -9.37 -1.00
N VAL A 105 -8.30 -9.89 -2.16
CA VAL A 105 -8.10 -11.34 -2.34
C VAL A 105 -6.99 -11.86 -1.43
N ARG A 106 -5.91 -11.09 -1.29
CA ARG A 106 -4.79 -11.41 -0.39
C ARG A 106 -5.19 -11.33 1.08
N SER A 107 -6.00 -10.35 1.49
CA SER A 107 -6.50 -10.28 2.87
C SER A 107 -7.48 -11.40 3.20
N ALA A 108 -8.20 -11.93 2.19
CA ALA A 108 -9.04 -13.11 2.31
C ALA A 108 -8.27 -14.44 2.37
N GLY A 109 -6.94 -14.42 2.27
CA GLY A 109 -6.10 -15.62 2.38
C GLY A 109 -6.14 -16.55 1.16
N ILE A 110 -6.73 -16.10 0.04
CA ILE A 110 -6.76 -16.89 -1.19
C ILE A 110 -5.40 -16.82 -1.86
N THR A 111 -4.70 -17.95 -1.87
CA THR A 111 -3.43 -18.11 -2.57
C THR A 111 -3.60 -19.07 -3.73
N PHE A 112 -3.13 -18.68 -4.91
CA PHE A 112 -3.05 -19.61 -6.04
C PHE A 112 -2.00 -20.67 -5.76
N LYS A 113 -2.40 -21.94 -5.65
CA LYS A 113 -1.47 -23.05 -5.49
C LYS A 113 -0.69 -23.24 -6.79
N LYS A 114 0.61 -22.96 -6.75
CA LYS A 114 1.50 -23.18 -7.89
C LYS A 114 1.82 -24.67 -8.06
N ASN A 115 0.98 -25.38 -8.80
CA ASN A 115 1.34 -26.71 -9.29
C ASN A 115 2.30 -26.52 -10.48
N SER A 116 3.59 -26.81 -10.28
CA SER A 116 4.55 -26.75 -11.38
C SER A 116 4.15 -27.76 -12.45
N VAL A 117 3.70 -27.29 -13.62
CA VAL A 117 3.58 -28.13 -14.82
C VAL A 117 5.00 -28.48 -15.25
N ARG A 118 5.58 -29.53 -14.65
CA ARG A 118 6.87 -30.07 -15.10
C ARG A 118 6.62 -30.74 -16.45
N ARG A 119 6.71 -29.97 -17.54
CA ARG A 119 6.91 -30.54 -18.87
C ARG A 119 8.30 -31.19 -18.82
N ARG A 120 8.38 -32.53 -18.69
CA ARG A 120 9.67 -33.23 -18.84
C ARG A 120 10.33 -32.70 -20.09
N ALA A 121 11.57 -32.24 -19.99
CA ALA A 121 12.41 -32.05 -21.16
C ALA A 121 12.39 -33.40 -21.89
N ARG A 122 11.81 -33.44 -23.10
CA ARG A 122 11.99 -34.61 -23.95
C ARG A 122 13.49 -34.73 -24.20
N ALA A 123 14.02 -35.94 -24.07
CA ALA A 123 15.41 -36.21 -24.41
C ALA A 123 15.68 -35.62 -25.80
N ALA A 124 16.77 -34.86 -25.92
CA ALA A 124 17.20 -34.35 -27.21
C ALA A 124 17.41 -35.56 -28.11
N CYS A 125 16.61 -35.71 -29.17
CA CYS A 125 16.99 -36.61 -30.24
C CYS A 125 18.29 -36.07 -30.81
N ASP A 126 19.33 -36.90 -30.84
CA ASP A 126 20.64 -36.59 -31.36
C ASP A 126 20.52 -35.97 -32.75
N SER A 127 20.72 -34.66 -32.84
CA SER A 127 20.85 -33.97 -34.11
C SER A 127 22.14 -34.43 -34.78
N ALA A 128 22.03 -35.08 -35.94
CA ALA A 128 23.14 -35.56 -36.74
C ALA A 128 24.22 -34.47 -36.94
N LYS A 129 25.50 -34.84 -36.78
CA LYS A 129 26.64 -33.93 -36.89
C LYS A 129 26.65 -33.22 -38.25
N ALA A 130 26.89 -31.91 -38.24
CA ALA A 130 27.10 -31.10 -39.43
C ALA A 130 28.30 -31.62 -40.25
N GLY A 131 28.07 -31.88 -41.53
CA GLY A 131 29.11 -32.28 -42.49
C GLY A 131 30.10 -31.14 -42.76
N ALA A 132 31.37 -31.50 -42.96
CA ALA A 132 32.47 -30.56 -43.20
C ALA A 132 32.31 -29.83 -44.55
N VAL A 133 32.50 -28.51 -44.54
CA VAL A 133 32.47 -27.65 -45.74
C VAL A 133 33.78 -27.80 -46.52
N ALA A 134 33.70 -28.02 -47.83
CA ALA A 134 34.85 -28.17 -48.72
C ALA A 134 35.63 -26.85 -48.91
N LYS A 135 36.96 -26.96 -49.04
CA LYS A 135 37.88 -25.82 -49.23
C LYS A 135 37.78 -25.28 -50.67
N ILE A 136 37.62 -23.97 -50.80
CA ILE A 136 37.62 -23.24 -52.07
C ILE A 136 39.08 -22.98 -52.49
N SER A 137 39.46 -23.42 -53.70
CA SER A 137 40.76 -23.13 -54.32
C SER A 137 40.83 -21.69 -54.83
N ARG A 138 41.93 -20.97 -54.58
CA ARG A 138 42.23 -19.67 -55.20
C ARG A 138 42.99 -19.87 -56.53
N PRO A 139 42.72 -19.08 -57.57
CA PRO A 139 43.49 -19.12 -58.82
C PRO A 139 44.80 -18.32 -58.72
N ALA A 140 45.71 -18.63 -59.65
CA ALA A 140 47.11 -18.20 -59.76
C ALA A 140 47.30 -16.72 -60.14
#